data_AF-A0AAQ3XZC4-F1
#
_entry.id   AF-A0AAQ3XZC4-F1
#
_cell.length_a   1.000
_cell.length_b   1.000
_cell.length_c   1.000
_cell.angle_alpha   90.00
_cell.angle_beta   90.00
_cell.angle_gamma   90.00
#
_symmetry.space_group_name_H-M   'P 1'
#
loop_
_entity.id
_entity.type
_entity.pdbx_description
1 polymer ?
#
loop_
_entity_poly.entity_id
_entity_poly.type
_entity_poly.pdbx_seq_one_letter_code
_entity_poly.pdbx_strand_id
1 'polypeptide(L)'
;MIMKRNIVKYCTIVLGVFTFSIVGATSVSADEIDGTDIVTAVKEEIQENEIDFNLEITLENAQKDLLSAIKENIGQEFDTQLEGEYFNVLGAIEAGNLTLGNSGEENAMYSEFASIYLTRIAALVPVEPTDEEIVALLHEKEYLLERTFNDIRTENISLILGTENTVKPRMARAGFNVTNATKYARDWWNRRNVLFPLYESDCTNFASQIAFYGDKGLRNSANASGMTWTHTAGVTASSPWKLAHNFIVFWTTDGCSTRQFTTKNEAQGYVREGDFVGYFKKNTFQITHIAYVSKKSGNTAYITQHTTDRKDTSWNSINTDSYSSFIVLRF
;
A
#
# COMPACT_ATOMS: atom_id res chain seq x y z
N MET A 1 30.08 89.71 -34.10
CA MET A 1 29.45 90.68 -33.19
C MET A 1 27.93 90.49 -33.23
N ILE A 2 27.42 89.78 -32.22
CA ILE A 2 26.09 89.87 -31.59
C ILE A 2 24.84 90.06 -32.49
N MET A 3 23.96 89.04 -32.54
CA MET A 3 22.61 89.14 -31.93
C MET A 3 21.84 87.80 -31.92
N LYS A 4 21.59 87.34 -30.69
CA LYS A 4 20.43 86.63 -30.11
C LYS A 4 19.35 86.06 -31.06
N ARG A 5 18.99 84.79 -30.79
CA ARG A 5 17.59 84.45 -30.45
C ARG A 5 17.51 83.13 -29.66
N ASN A 6 17.13 83.27 -28.38
CA ASN A 6 16.70 82.19 -27.52
C ASN A 6 15.30 81.71 -27.96
N ILE A 7 15.14 80.40 -28.14
CA ILE A 7 13.83 79.75 -28.16
C ILE A 7 13.87 78.66 -27.09
N VAL A 8 13.09 78.89 -26.03
CA VAL A 8 12.74 77.93 -25.00
C VAL A 8 11.81 76.89 -25.62
N LYS A 9 12.15 75.60 -25.50
CA LYS A 9 11.15 74.53 -25.59
C LYS A 9 11.35 73.57 -24.43
N TYR A 10 10.33 73.55 -23.58
CA TYR A 10 10.05 72.54 -22.58
C TYR A 10 10.13 71.15 -23.21
N CYS A 11 10.89 70.25 -22.60
CA CYS A 11 10.69 68.81 -22.76
C CYS A 11 10.60 68.20 -21.38
N THR A 12 9.37 67.84 -21.04
CA THR A 12 8.90 67.05 -19.93
C THR A 12 9.82 65.85 -19.67
N ILE A 13 10.37 65.76 -18.46
CA ILE A 13 11.00 64.54 -17.97
C ILE A 13 9.86 63.54 -17.76
N VAL A 14 9.70 62.59 -18.68
CA VAL A 14 8.90 61.39 -18.45
C VAL A 14 9.73 60.47 -17.57
N LEU A 15 9.40 60.43 -16.28
CA LEU A 15 9.90 59.41 -15.36
C LEU A 15 9.28 58.07 -15.81
N GLY A 16 10.03 57.29 -16.58
CA GLY A 16 9.67 55.91 -16.90
C GLY A 16 9.77 55.08 -15.63
N VAL A 17 8.64 54.86 -14.97
CA VAL A 17 8.51 53.82 -13.94
C VAL A 17 8.63 52.49 -14.67
N PHE A 18 9.84 51.93 -14.69
CA PHE A 18 10.03 50.52 -15.04
C PHE A 18 9.42 49.69 -13.93
N THR A 19 8.14 49.33 -14.08
CA THR A 19 7.57 48.20 -13.37
C THR A 19 8.28 46.95 -13.89
N PHE A 20 9.30 46.50 -13.17
CA PHE A 20 9.73 45.11 -13.27
C PHE A 20 8.58 44.26 -12.73
N SER A 21 7.66 43.87 -13.59
CA SER A 21 6.86 42.68 -13.34
C SER A 21 7.86 41.53 -13.37
N ILE A 22 8.32 41.13 -12.18
CA ILE A 22 8.86 39.80 -11.98
C ILE A 22 7.69 38.87 -12.29
N VAL A 23 7.57 38.48 -13.56
CA VAL A 23 6.87 37.25 -13.92
C VAL A 23 7.72 36.18 -13.27
N GLY A 24 7.33 35.78 -12.06
CA GLY A 24 7.81 34.55 -11.47
C GLY A 24 7.54 33.49 -12.52
N ALA A 25 8.61 32.98 -13.13
CA ALA A 25 8.53 31.77 -13.92
C ALA A 25 8.12 30.69 -12.93
N THR A 26 6.81 30.48 -12.79
CA THR A 26 6.25 29.27 -12.25
C THR A 26 6.61 28.20 -13.27
N SER A 27 7.82 27.65 -13.17
CA SER A 27 8.04 26.27 -13.58
C SER A 27 7.29 25.40 -12.57
N VAL A 28 5.96 25.42 -12.65
CA VAL A 28 5.17 24.28 -12.24
C VAL A 28 5.60 23.20 -13.21
N SER A 29 6.49 22.33 -12.75
CA SER A 29 6.71 21.06 -13.42
C SER A 29 5.35 20.41 -13.63
N ALA A 30 5.16 19.77 -14.77
CA ALA A 30 3.94 19.04 -15.15
C ALA A 30 3.64 17.84 -14.23
N ASP A 31 3.40 18.13 -12.94
CA ASP A 31 2.88 17.27 -11.88
C ASP A 31 1.51 17.82 -11.43
N GLU A 32 0.79 18.56 -12.28
CA GLU A 32 -0.68 18.58 -12.23
C GLU A 32 -1.17 17.26 -12.85
N ILE A 33 -1.06 16.17 -12.09
CA ILE A 33 -1.47 14.83 -12.50
C ILE A 33 -2.01 14.15 -11.25
N ASP A 34 -3.27 13.69 -11.33
CA ASP A 34 -4.07 13.05 -10.28
C ASP A 34 -3.27 12.25 -9.23
N GLY A 35 -3.74 12.32 -7.98
CA GLY A 35 -3.27 11.53 -6.84
C GLY A 35 -2.66 12.38 -5.72
N THR A 36 -3.12 12.12 -4.49
CA THR A 36 -2.67 12.82 -3.27
C THR A 36 -1.60 11.98 -2.57
N ASP A 37 -0.61 12.57 -1.89
CA ASP A 37 0.28 11.76 -1.05
C ASP A 37 -0.51 11.03 0.04
N ILE A 38 -0.02 9.88 0.52
CA ILE A 38 -0.79 9.01 1.41
C ILE A 38 -1.17 9.70 2.73
N VAL A 39 -0.32 10.57 3.28
CA VAL A 39 -0.62 11.27 4.54
C VAL A 39 -1.77 12.24 4.34
N THR A 40 -1.71 13.05 3.28
CA THR A 40 -2.77 14.01 2.97
C THR A 40 -4.08 13.29 2.63
N ALA A 41 -4.02 12.23 1.81
CA ALA A 41 -5.20 11.44 1.45
C ALA A 41 -5.88 10.84 2.69
N VAL A 42 -5.09 10.29 3.62
CA VAL A 42 -5.62 9.74 4.88
C VAL A 42 -6.26 10.83 5.75
N LYS A 43 -5.68 12.04 5.81
CA LYS A 43 -6.28 13.16 6.55
C LYS A 43 -7.63 13.60 5.95
N GLU A 44 -7.75 13.58 4.63
CA GLU A 44 -9.00 13.89 3.92
C GLU A 44 -10.06 12.81 4.17
N GLU A 45 -9.69 11.54 4.04
CA GLU A 45 -10.59 10.38 4.23
C GLU A 45 -11.09 10.27 5.68
N ILE A 46 -10.27 10.65 6.68
CA ILE A 46 -10.70 10.77 8.08
C ILE A 46 -11.81 11.83 8.24
N GLN A 47 -11.75 12.94 7.49
CA GLN A 47 -12.75 14.01 7.57
C GLN A 47 -14.08 13.61 6.94
N GLU A 48 -14.04 12.84 5.87
CA GLU A 48 -15.24 12.28 5.22
C GLU A 48 -15.96 11.29 6.15
N ASN A 49 -15.19 10.51 6.92
CA ASN A 49 -15.67 9.58 7.94
C ASN A 49 -16.75 8.61 7.43
N GLU A 50 -16.60 8.14 6.19
CA GLU A 50 -17.45 7.08 5.64
C GLU A 50 -17.09 5.73 6.26
N ILE A 51 -18.06 5.13 6.95
CA ILE A 51 -17.92 3.85 7.65
C ILE A 51 -19.04 2.93 7.20
N ASP A 52 -18.71 1.72 6.76
CA ASP A 52 -19.68 0.79 6.18
C ASP A 52 -20.34 -0.14 7.21
N PHE A 53 -19.80 -0.24 8.44
CA PHE A 53 -20.32 -1.09 9.51
C PHE A 53 -19.84 -0.65 10.90
N ASN A 54 -20.41 -1.19 11.97
CA ASN A 54 -20.01 -0.82 13.34
C ASN A 54 -18.56 -1.24 13.66
N LEU A 55 -17.66 -0.27 13.79
CA LEU A 55 -16.24 -0.53 14.06
C LEU A 55 -15.93 -0.93 15.51
N GLU A 56 -16.88 -0.80 16.43
CA GLU A 56 -16.72 -1.21 17.84
C GLU A 56 -16.91 -2.74 18.02
N ILE A 57 -17.22 -3.47 16.96
CA ILE A 57 -17.25 -4.93 16.97
C ILE A 57 -15.81 -5.44 17.12
N THR A 58 -15.60 -6.39 18.04
CA THR A 58 -14.32 -7.08 18.19
C THR A 58 -14.08 -8.05 17.03
N LEU A 59 -12.81 -8.25 16.68
CA LEU A 59 -12.44 -9.22 15.65
C LEU A 59 -12.84 -10.64 16.06
N GLU A 60 -12.87 -10.98 17.36
CA GLU A 60 -13.41 -12.24 17.86
C GLU A 60 -14.90 -12.42 17.50
N ASN A 61 -15.73 -11.40 17.73
CA ASN A 61 -17.17 -11.48 17.42
C ASN A 61 -17.39 -11.54 15.90
N ALA A 62 -16.66 -10.73 15.13
CA ALA A 62 -16.70 -10.81 13.66
C ALA A 62 -16.28 -12.19 13.15
N GLN A 63 -15.27 -12.83 13.77
CA GLN A 63 -14.85 -14.19 13.44
C GLN A 63 -15.96 -15.21 13.73
N LYS A 64 -16.59 -15.15 14.90
CA LYS A 64 -17.70 -16.05 15.29
C LYS A 64 -18.88 -15.94 14.33
N ASP A 65 -19.25 -14.72 13.97
CA ASP A 65 -20.33 -14.45 13.03
C ASP A 65 -19.97 -14.99 11.64
N LEU A 66 -18.74 -14.73 11.16
CA LEU A 66 -18.26 -15.23 9.88
C LEU A 66 -18.21 -16.77 9.84
N LEU A 67 -17.73 -17.43 10.89
CA LEU A 67 -17.71 -18.90 10.96
C LEU A 67 -19.11 -19.49 10.89
N SER A 68 -20.10 -18.83 11.51
CA SER A 68 -21.50 -19.23 11.42
C SER A 68 -22.02 -19.06 9.98
N ALA A 69 -21.74 -17.94 9.34
CA ALA A 69 -22.10 -17.69 7.95
C ALA A 69 -21.45 -18.68 6.98
N ILE A 70 -20.18 -19.06 7.20
CA ILE A 70 -19.48 -20.07 6.39
C ILE A 70 -20.18 -21.43 6.51
N LYS A 71 -20.47 -21.88 7.73
CA LYS A 71 -21.17 -23.14 7.97
C LYS A 71 -22.55 -23.16 7.31
N GLU A 72 -23.31 -22.08 7.44
CA GLU A 72 -24.67 -22.00 6.90
C GLU A 72 -24.71 -21.96 5.36
N ASN A 73 -23.82 -21.20 4.73
CA ASN A 73 -23.88 -20.95 3.29
C ASN A 73 -23.10 -21.97 2.46
N ILE A 74 -21.97 -22.47 2.97
CA ILE A 74 -21.09 -23.39 2.23
C ILE A 74 -20.80 -24.71 2.94
N GLY A 75 -21.37 -24.92 4.14
CA GLY A 75 -21.29 -26.21 4.84
C GLY A 75 -19.90 -26.59 5.35
N GLN A 76 -18.97 -25.64 5.39
CA GLN A 76 -17.59 -25.88 5.82
C GLN A 76 -17.42 -25.54 7.30
N GLU A 77 -16.60 -26.34 7.98
CA GLU A 77 -16.17 -26.14 9.36
C GLU A 77 -14.65 -26.27 9.41
N PHE A 78 -14.02 -25.68 10.41
CA PHE A 78 -12.56 -25.64 10.56
C PHE A 78 -12.19 -26.12 11.96
N ASP A 79 -11.27 -27.08 12.04
CA ASP A 79 -10.75 -27.54 13.33
C ASP A 79 -9.90 -26.43 13.98
N THR A 80 -9.20 -25.66 13.14
CA THR A 80 -8.38 -24.53 13.57
C THR A 80 -8.40 -23.41 12.53
N GLN A 81 -8.48 -22.16 12.99
CA GLN A 81 -8.43 -20.97 12.12
C GLN A 81 -6.98 -20.60 11.74
N LEU A 82 -6.06 -21.55 11.78
CA LEU A 82 -4.66 -21.41 11.32
C LEU A 82 -4.34 -22.33 10.13
N GLU A 83 -5.34 -23.02 9.57
CA GLU A 83 -5.15 -23.95 8.46
C GLU A 83 -5.38 -23.29 7.09
N GLY A 84 -4.72 -23.83 6.07
CA GLY A 84 -4.77 -23.29 4.70
C GLY A 84 -6.18 -23.23 4.12
N GLU A 85 -7.08 -24.16 4.47
CA GLU A 85 -8.47 -24.12 4.03
C GLU A 85 -9.22 -22.88 4.55
N TYR A 86 -9.00 -22.51 5.82
CA TYR A 86 -9.58 -21.30 6.38
C TYR A 86 -9.04 -20.05 5.67
N PHE A 87 -7.73 -19.99 5.43
CA PHE A 87 -7.12 -18.88 4.70
C PHE A 87 -7.62 -18.77 3.26
N ASN A 88 -7.89 -19.90 2.59
CA ASN A 88 -8.46 -19.90 1.24
C ASN A 88 -9.86 -19.29 1.21
N VAL A 89 -10.71 -19.59 2.21
CA VAL A 89 -12.04 -18.97 2.33
C VAL A 89 -11.92 -17.48 2.58
N LEU A 90 -11.06 -17.06 3.50
CA LEU A 90 -10.81 -15.63 3.74
C LEU A 90 -10.29 -14.92 2.48
N GLY A 91 -9.37 -15.54 1.74
CA GLY A 91 -8.83 -14.99 0.49
C GLY A 91 -9.90 -14.84 -0.59
N ALA A 92 -10.85 -15.76 -0.67
CA ALA A 92 -11.99 -15.65 -1.59
C ALA A 92 -12.92 -14.49 -1.21
N ILE A 93 -13.15 -14.26 0.09
CA ILE A 93 -13.93 -13.13 0.61
C ILE A 93 -13.22 -11.80 0.34
N GLU A 94 -11.92 -11.70 0.67
CA GLU A 94 -11.12 -10.49 0.42
C GLU A 94 -11.10 -10.15 -1.07
N ALA A 95 -10.92 -11.14 -1.95
CA ALA A 95 -10.90 -10.95 -3.39
C ALA A 95 -12.28 -10.63 -4.01
N GLY A 96 -13.35 -10.60 -3.21
CA GLY A 96 -14.72 -10.39 -3.68
C GLY A 96 -15.28 -11.54 -4.52
N ASN A 97 -14.72 -12.74 -4.39
CA ASN A 97 -15.16 -13.95 -5.10
C ASN A 97 -16.15 -14.78 -4.27
N LEU A 98 -16.30 -14.48 -2.97
CA LEU A 98 -17.23 -15.12 -2.05
C LEU A 98 -17.92 -14.08 -1.18
N THR A 99 -19.25 -14.12 -1.15
CA THR A 99 -20.12 -13.21 -0.39
C THR A 99 -21.03 -14.07 0.49
N LEU A 100 -21.01 -13.85 1.81
CA LEU A 100 -21.68 -14.73 2.79
C LEU A 100 -22.68 -13.98 3.69
N GLY A 101 -22.53 -12.66 3.83
CA GLY A 101 -23.40 -11.84 4.66
C GLY A 101 -24.77 -11.65 4.00
N ASN A 102 -25.78 -11.50 4.86
CA ASN A 102 -27.16 -11.22 4.51
C ASN A 102 -27.40 -9.73 4.22
N SER A 103 -26.43 -8.87 4.50
CA SER A 103 -26.48 -7.42 4.27
C SER A 103 -25.18 -6.88 3.68
N GLY A 104 -25.22 -5.64 3.17
CA GLY A 104 -24.00 -4.93 2.73
C GLY A 104 -23.01 -4.71 3.88
N GLU A 105 -23.52 -4.39 5.07
CA GLU A 105 -22.72 -4.15 6.28
C GLU A 105 -21.99 -5.42 6.73
N GLU A 106 -22.67 -6.56 6.75
CA GLU A 106 -22.06 -7.86 7.11
C GLU A 106 -20.97 -8.24 6.11
N ASN A 107 -21.22 -8.06 4.81
CA ASN A 107 -20.22 -8.36 3.79
C ASN A 107 -19.00 -7.42 3.86
N ALA A 108 -19.22 -6.14 4.17
CA ALA A 108 -18.12 -5.21 4.43
C ALA A 108 -17.30 -5.64 5.65
N MET A 109 -17.96 -6.00 6.76
CA MET A 109 -17.31 -6.49 7.97
C MET A 109 -16.50 -7.77 7.72
N TYR A 110 -17.07 -8.76 7.02
CA TYR A 110 -16.38 -10.01 6.71
C TYR A 110 -15.18 -9.78 5.78
N SER A 111 -15.31 -8.89 4.79
CA SER A 111 -14.20 -8.52 3.91
C SER A 111 -13.09 -7.81 4.66
N GLU A 112 -13.43 -6.92 5.60
CA GLU A 112 -12.46 -6.22 6.45
C GLU A 112 -11.76 -7.21 7.40
N PHE A 113 -12.52 -8.08 8.07
CA PHE A 113 -11.98 -9.12 8.94
C PHE A 113 -11.02 -10.03 8.19
N ALA A 114 -11.43 -10.56 7.03
CA ALA A 114 -10.60 -11.43 6.19
C ALA A 114 -9.28 -10.75 5.83
N SER A 115 -9.32 -9.49 5.43
CA SER A 115 -8.14 -8.69 5.09
C SER A 115 -7.18 -8.55 6.27
N ILE A 116 -7.70 -8.19 7.45
CA ILE A 116 -6.88 -8.04 8.67
C ILE A 116 -6.27 -9.39 9.06
N TYR A 117 -7.07 -10.47 9.06
CA TYR A 117 -6.62 -11.78 9.48
C TYR A 117 -5.54 -12.36 8.55
N LEU A 118 -5.73 -12.25 7.23
CA LEU A 118 -4.73 -12.69 6.25
C LEU A 118 -3.41 -11.91 6.39
N THR A 119 -3.50 -10.61 6.67
CA THR A 119 -2.33 -9.72 6.68
C THR A 119 -1.63 -9.66 8.02
N ARG A 120 -2.28 -10.05 9.12
CA ARG A 120 -1.67 -10.04 10.45
C ARG A 120 -1.43 -11.42 11.04
N ILE A 121 -2.14 -12.45 10.59
CA ILE A 121 -1.97 -13.82 11.06
C ILE A 121 -1.41 -14.71 9.95
N ALA A 122 -2.08 -14.84 8.81
CA ALA A 122 -1.61 -15.76 7.74
C ALA A 122 -0.24 -15.37 7.19
N ALA A 123 0.06 -14.08 7.10
CA ALA A 123 1.38 -13.56 6.73
C ALA A 123 2.49 -13.85 7.75
N LEU A 124 2.14 -14.35 8.94
CA LEU A 124 3.09 -14.75 9.97
C LEU A 124 3.30 -16.27 10.03
N VAL A 125 2.37 -17.08 9.50
CA VAL A 125 2.43 -18.55 9.54
C VAL A 125 3.56 -19.06 8.63
N PRO A 126 4.65 -19.61 9.18
CA PRO A 126 5.65 -20.34 8.41
C PRO A 126 5.06 -21.65 7.88
N VAL A 127 5.57 -22.14 6.74
CA VAL A 127 5.16 -23.44 6.18
C VAL A 127 5.49 -24.62 7.10
N GLU A 128 6.56 -24.50 7.90
CA GLU A 128 6.98 -25.50 8.90
C GLU A 128 7.33 -24.77 10.20
N PRO A 129 6.33 -24.42 11.04
CA PRO A 129 6.57 -23.61 12.23
C PRO A 129 7.26 -24.42 13.33
N THR A 130 8.17 -23.78 14.05
CA THR A 130 8.70 -24.28 15.33
C THR A 130 7.65 -24.13 16.46
N ASP A 131 7.81 -24.87 17.56
CA ASP A 131 6.91 -24.76 18.72
C ASP A 131 6.87 -23.33 19.28
N GLU A 132 8.02 -22.64 19.32
CA GLU A 132 8.08 -21.24 19.74
C GLU A 132 7.33 -20.30 18.79
N GLU A 133 7.41 -20.53 17.47
CA GLU A 133 6.66 -19.75 16.48
C GLU A 133 5.15 -19.99 16.61
N ILE A 134 4.72 -21.23 16.89
CA ILE A 134 3.31 -21.54 17.15
C ILE A 134 2.81 -20.77 18.37
N VAL A 135 3.55 -20.76 19.47
CA VAL A 135 3.16 -20.00 20.68
C VAL A 135 3.07 -18.51 20.40
N ALA A 136 4.05 -17.93 19.70
CA ALA A 136 4.02 -16.53 19.29
C ALA A 136 2.82 -16.20 18.38
N LEU A 137 2.50 -17.09 17.43
CA LEU A 137 1.35 -16.95 16.53
C LEU A 137 0.03 -16.98 17.30
N LEU A 138 -0.11 -17.89 18.28
CA LEU A 138 -1.32 -17.99 19.10
C LEU A 138 -1.50 -16.73 19.96
N HIS A 139 -0.43 -16.20 20.55
CA HIS A 139 -0.49 -14.94 21.28
C HIS A 139 -0.86 -13.75 20.39
N GLU A 140 -0.28 -13.63 19.17
CA GLU A 140 -0.67 -12.56 18.24
C GLU A 140 -2.12 -12.70 17.78
N LYS A 141 -2.59 -13.95 17.55
CA LYS A 141 -3.99 -14.23 17.23
C LYS A 141 -4.92 -13.79 18.35
N GLU A 142 -4.63 -14.17 19.60
CA GLU A 142 -5.44 -13.80 20.76
C GLU A 142 -5.47 -12.27 20.94
N TYR A 143 -4.30 -11.63 20.92
CA TYR A 143 -4.16 -10.17 20.99
C TYR A 143 -4.95 -9.47 19.88
N LEU A 144 -4.93 -10.00 18.66
CA LEU A 144 -5.67 -9.42 17.54
C LEU A 144 -7.18 -9.58 17.74
N LEU A 145 -7.65 -10.75 18.14
CA LEU A 145 -9.08 -11.05 18.27
C LEU A 145 -9.76 -10.22 19.38
N GLU A 146 -9.04 -9.86 20.44
CA GLU A 146 -9.54 -8.99 21.51
C GLU A 146 -9.81 -7.54 21.06
N ARG A 147 -9.22 -7.12 19.93
CA ARG A 147 -9.33 -5.74 19.44
C ARG A 147 -10.59 -5.51 18.62
N THR A 148 -11.06 -4.27 18.63
CA THR A 148 -12.10 -3.79 17.73
C THR A 148 -11.53 -3.40 16.37
N PHE A 149 -12.37 -3.31 15.34
CA PHE A 149 -11.95 -2.70 14.07
C PHE A 149 -11.49 -1.26 14.26
N ASN A 150 -12.08 -0.52 15.18
CA ASN A 150 -11.68 0.86 15.49
C ASN A 150 -10.28 0.94 16.13
N ASP A 151 -9.90 -0.04 16.95
CA ASP A 151 -8.53 -0.13 17.46
C ASP A 151 -7.53 -0.33 16.33
N ILE A 152 -7.84 -1.21 15.36
CA ILE A 152 -6.99 -1.44 14.19
C ILE A 152 -6.92 -0.18 13.32
N ARG A 153 -8.06 0.47 13.08
CA ARG A 153 -8.15 1.76 12.37
C ARG A 153 -7.22 2.80 12.99
N THR A 154 -7.28 2.96 14.31
CA THR A 154 -6.50 3.96 15.04
C THR A 154 -4.99 3.67 14.96
N GLU A 155 -4.58 2.41 15.06
CA GLU A 155 -3.18 2.00 14.89
C GLU A 155 -2.67 2.34 13.48
N ASN A 156 -3.42 1.95 12.45
CA ASN A 156 -3.05 2.17 11.05
C ASN A 156 -2.95 3.66 10.71
N ILE A 157 -3.92 4.47 11.14
CA ILE A 157 -3.87 5.93 10.99
C ILE A 157 -2.60 6.48 11.65
N SER A 158 -2.30 6.06 12.88
CA SER A 158 -1.14 6.54 13.63
C SER A 158 0.18 6.21 12.92
N LEU A 159 0.30 5.01 12.34
CA LEU A 159 1.48 4.59 11.57
C LEU A 159 1.65 5.44 10.30
N ILE A 160 0.58 5.66 9.52
CA ILE A 160 0.64 6.43 8.28
C ILE A 160 0.99 7.90 8.57
N LEU A 161 0.30 8.53 9.52
CA LEU A 161 0.54 9.92 9.89
C LEU A 161 1.95 10.11 10.49
N GLY A 162 2.48 9.10 11.18
CA GLY A 162 3.84 9.10 11.69
C GLY A 162 4.92 9.26 10.62
N THR A 163 4.62 8.93 9.35
CA THR A 163 5.59 9.07 8.25
C THR A 163 5.89 10.54 7.88
N GLU A 164 4.95 11.47 8.13
CA GLU A 164 5.07 12.90 7.80
C GLU A 164 6.27 13.58 8.45
N ASN A 165 6.55 13.21 9.71
CA ASN A 165 7.58 13.84 10.54
C ASN A 165 9.01 13.36 10.21
N THR A 166 9.15 12.47 9.23
CA THR A 166 10.37 11.66 9.06
C THR A 166 11.03 11.77 7.68
N VAL A 167 10.53 12.66 6.82
CA VAL A 167 10.90 12.72 5.40
C VAL A 167 12.39 13.03 5.24
N LYS A 168 13.18 11.97 5.13
CA LYS A 168 14.51 11.99 4.51
C LYS A 168 14.38 12.63 3.12
N PRO A 169 15.40 13.33 2.60
CA PRO A 169 15.35 13.84 1.24
C PRO A 169 14.95 12.71 0.28
N ARG A 170 13.94 12.99 -0.56
CA ARG A 170 13.34 12.03 -1.50
C ARG A 170 14.44 11.18 -2.11
N MET A 171 14.32 9.85 -2.03
CA MET A 171 15.31 8.95 -2.61
C MET A 171 15.51 9.33 -4.09
N ALA A 172 16.77 9.58 -4.48
CA ALA A 172 17.07 9.81 -5.87
C ALA A 172 16.70 8.55 -6.66
N ARG A 173 15.99 8.71 -7.79
CA ARG A 173 15.56 7.66 -8.73
C ARG A 173 16.64 6.65 -9.12
N ALA A 174 17.92 6.97 -8.90
CA ALA A 174 19.08 6.16 -9.25
C ALA A 174 19.23 4.85 -8.43
N GLY A 175 18.33 4.54 -7.50
CA GLY A 175 18.49 3.41 -6.56
C GLY A 175 17.57 2.19 -6.78
N PHE A 176 16.81 2.08 -7.87
CA PHE A 176 15.98 0.89 -8.15
C PHE A 176 16.18 0.36 -9.57
N ASN A 177 16.62 -0.89 -9.67
CA ASN A 177 16.87 -1.56 -10.93
C ASN A 177 15.61 -2.30 -11.41
N VAL A 178 14.76 -1.56 -12.13
CA VAL A 178 13.49 -2.07 -12.68
C VAL A 178 13.72 -3.28 -13.59
N THR A 179 14.83 -3.34 -14.33
CA THR A 179 15.13 -4.48 -15.20
C THR A 179 15.34 -5.77 -14.40
N ASN A 180 16.16 -5.72 -13.34
CA ASN A 180 16.40 -6.88 -12.49
C ASN A 180 15.16 -7.25 -11.66
N ALA A 181 14.45 -6.26 -11.11
CA ALA A 181 13.19 -6.45 -10.39
C ALA A 181 12.14 -7.15 -11.27
N THR A 182 11.92 -6.66 -12.49
CA THR A 182 10.96 -7.25 -13.43
C THR A 182 11.40 -8.64 -13.90
N LYS A 183 12.70 -8.86 -14.11
CA LYS A 183 13.22 -10.19 -14.41
C LYS A 183 12.93 -11.16 -13.27
N TYR A 184 13.22 -10.77 -12.03
CA TYR A 184 12.94 -11.58 -10.85
C TYR A 184 11.45 -11.92 -10.76
N ALA A 185 10.58 -10.89 -10.85
CA ALA A 185 9.15 -11.06 -10.80
C ALA A 185 8.66 -12.10 -11.84
N ARG A 186 9.09 -11.98 -13.09
CA ARG A 186 8.69 -12.89 -14.18
C ARG A 186 9.26 -14.30 -14.08
N ASP A 187 10.41 -14.46 -13.45
CA ASP A 187 11.05 -15.75 -13.25
C ASP A 187 10.37 -16.52 -12.11
N TRP A 188 9.97 -15.83 -11.05
CA TRP A 188 9.49 -16.43 -9.80
C TRP A 188 7.97 -16.39 -9.58
N TRP A 189 7.19 -15.73 -10.45
CA TRP A 189 5.74 -15.53 -10.32
C TRP A 189 4.87 -16.74 -9.90
N ASN A 190 5.30 -17.98 -10.17
CA ASN A 190 4.55 -19.21 -9.89
C ASN A 190 5.32 -20.22 -9.03
N ARG A 191 6.41 -19.80 -8.39
CA ARG A 191 7.18 -20.69 -7.50
C ARG A 191 7.89 -19.87 -6.44
N ARG A 192 8.14 -20.50 -5.30
CA ARG A 192 8.69 -19.77 -4.15
C ARG A 192 10.20 -19.96 -4.11
N ASN A 193 10.91 -18.88 -3.81
CA ASN A 193 12.35 -18.90 -3.72
C ASN A 193 12.80 -19.38 -2.35
N VAL A 194 13.35 -20.60 -2.31
CA VAL A 194 13.81 -21.28 -1.10
C VAL A 194 14.90 -20.52 -0.32
N LEU A 195 15.50 -19.48 -0.91
CA LEU A 195 16.41 -18.58 -0.20
C LEU A 195 15.71 -17.62 0.77
N PHE A 196 14.38 -17.55 0.71
CA PHE A 196 13.54 -16.70 1.55
C PHE A 196 12.53 -17.53 2.35
N PRO A 197 12.11 -17.05 3.53
CA PRO A 197 11.02 -17.68 4.27
C PRO A 197 9.74 -17.78 3.44
N LEU A 198 8.98 -18.84 3.68
CA LEU A 198 7.69 -19.12 3.05
C LEU A 198 6.57 -18.78 4.01
N TYR A 199 5.51 -18.16 3.50
CA TYR A 199 4.33 -17.76 4.25
C TYR A 199 3.06 -18.18 3.48
N GLU A 200 1.98 -18.43 4.21
CA GLU A 200 0.66 -18.74 3.62
C GLU A 200 0.14 -17.56 2.78
N SER A 201 0.30 -16.33 3.27
CA SER A 201 0.08 -15.11 2.49
C SER A 201 1.42 -14.51 2.03
N ASP A 202 1.67 -14.54 0.72
CA ASP A 202 3.02 -14.33 0.15
C ASP A 202 3.16 -13.05 -0.69
N CYS A 203 2.10 -12.22 -0.80
CA CYS A 203 2.12 -11.04 -1.67
C CYS A 203 3.26 -10.07 -1.33
N THR A 204 3.41 -9.73 -0.05
CA THR A 204 4.41 -8.76 0.41
C THR A 204 5.80 -9.38 0.48
N ASN A 205 5.92 -10.65 0.87
CA ASN A 205 7.19 -11.36 0.84
C ASN A 205 7.76 -11.41 -0.59
N PHE A 206 6.92 -11.71 -1.58
CA PHE A 206 7.30 -11.65 -2.99
C PHE A 206 7.64 -10.22 -3.44
N ALA A 207 6.84 -9.22 -3.06
CA ALA A 207 7.13 -7.82 -3.36
C ALA A 207 8.48 -7.36 -2.76
N SER A 208 8.80 -7.78 -1.54
CA SER A 208 10.08 -7.50 -0.89
C SER A 208 11.25 -8.18 -1.60
N GLN A 209 11.06 -9.42 -2.07
CA GLN A 209 12.07 -10.07 -2.90
C GLN A 209 12.28 -9.32 -4.22
N ILE A 210 11.21 -8.86 -4.89
CA ILE A 210 11.33 -8.02 -6.09
C ILE A 210 12.09 -6.73 -5.78
N ALA A 211 11.79 -6.07 -4.66
CA ALA A 211 12.49 -4.87 -4.21
C ALA A 211 13.99 -5.13 -3.99
N PHE A 212 14.31 -6.23 -3.30
CA PHE A 212 15.68 -6.68 -3.02
C PHE A 212 16.47 -6.93 -4.31
N TYR A 213 15.91 -7.68 -5.26
CA TYR A 213 16.54 -7.94 -6.56
C TYR A 213 16.52 -6.73 -7.50
N GLY A 214 15.74 -5.70 -7.18
CA GLY A 214 15.85 -4.37 -7.78
C GLY A 214 16.90 -3.48 -7.10
N ASP A 215 17.91 -4.07 -6.45
CA ASP A 215 19.04 -3.41 -5.80
C ASP A 215 18.68 -2.61 -4.52
N LYS A 216 17.56 -2.92 -3.85
CA LYS A 216 17.28 -2.38 -2.51
C LYS A 216 18.02 -3.18 -1.44
N GLY A 217 19.06 -2.56 -0.89
CA GLY A 217 19.83 -3.15 0.20
C GLY A 217 19.03 -3.30 1.50
N LEU A 218 19.38 -4.32 2.29
CA LEU A 218 18.76 -4.56 3.60
C LEU A 218 18.92 -3.36 4.54
N ARG A 219 17.96 -3.19 5.44
CA ARG A 219 17.92 -2.13 6.44
C ARG A 219 17.96 -2.78 7.82
N ASN A 220 19.16 -3.17 8.22
CA ASN A 220 19.43 -3.88 9.47
C ASN A 220 19.22 -3.02 10.73
N SER A 221 19.16 -1.70 10.58
CA SER A 221 18.81 -0.76 11.64
C SER A 221 17.42 -0.19 11.39
N ALA A 222 16.69 0.03 12.48
CA ALA A 222 15.36 0.63 12.40
C ALA A 222 15.43 2.00 11.71
N ASN A 223 14.52 2.25 10.76
CA ASN A 223 14.33 3.60 10.24
C ASN A 223 13.41 4.40 11.19
N ALA A 224 12.98 5.59 10.78
CA ALA A 224 12.17 6.45 11.65
C ALA A 224 10.75 5.92 11.95
N SER A 225 10.31 4.84 11.29
CA SER A 225 9.09 4.10 11.63
C SER A 225 9.32 3.10 12.77
N GLY A 226 10.55 2.97 13.27
CA GLY A 226 10.93 1.98 14.28
C GLY A 226 11.14 0.57 13.74
N MET A 227 10.89 0.34 12.44
CA MET A 227 11.00 -0.98 11.81
C MET A 227 12.32 -1.17 11.07
N THR A 228 12.80 -2.41 11.03
CA THR A 228 13.88 -2.88 10.13
C THR A 228 13.26 -3.50 8.87
N TRP A 229 14.00 -3.51 7.75
CA TRP A 229 13.61 -4.28 6.55
C TRP A 229 14.69 -5.31 6.25
N THR A 230 14.46 -6.53 6.72
CA THR A 230 15.44 -7.62 6.74
C THR A 230 14.76 -8.96 6.52
N HIS A 231 15.52 -9.89 5.96
CA HIS A 231 15.20 -11.30 5.93
C HIS A 231 16.46 -12.08 6.34
N THR A 232 16.28 -13.24 6.95
CA THR A 232 17.36 -14.21 7.15
C THR A 232 16.80 -15.57 6.79
N ALA A 233 17.52 -16.35 5.99
CA ALA A 233 17.06 -17.68 5.62
C ALA A 233 16.90 -18.55 6.87
N GLY A 234 15.75 -19.20 7.04
CA GLY A 234 15.42 -19.99 8.23
C GLY A 234 15.08 -19.19 9.50
N VAL A 235 14.91 -17.86 9.40
CA VAL A 235 14.41 -17.00 10.48
C VAL A 235 13.26 -16.16 9.93
N THR A 236 12.28 -15.88 10.77
CA THR A 236 11.16 -14.98 10.46
C THR A 236 11.67 -13.62 9.95
N ALA A 237 11.18 -13.19 8.78
CA ALA A 237 11.52 -11.87 8.22
C ALA A 237 10.86 -10.73 9.03
N SER A 238 11.42 -9.52 8.94
CA SER A 238 10.88 -8.35 9.66
C SER A 238 9.49 -7.96 9.13
N SER A 239 8.69 -7.27 9.95
CA SER A 239 7.29 -6.97 9.59
C SER A 239 7.11 -6.26 8.23
N PRO A 240 7.86 -5.22 7.82
CA PRO A 240 7.69 -4.62 6.49
C PRO A 240 8.15 -5.51 5.34
N TRP A 241 8.83 -6.63 5.61
CA TRP A 241 9.15 -7.62 4.58
C TRP A 241 7.93 -8.46 4.18
N LYS A 242 7.00 -8.69 5.11
CA LYS A 242 5.90 -9.66 4.98
C LYS A 242 4.50 -9.08 5.17
N LEU A 243 4.36 -7.87 5.72
CA LEU A 243 3.07 -7.21 5.94
C LEU A 243 2.91 -5.99 5.01
N ALA A 244 1.85 -5.99 4.20
CA ALA A 244 1.61 -5.01 3.14
C ALA A 244 1.57 -3.56 3.66
N HIS A 245 0.86 -3.32 4.75
CA HIS A 245 0.80 -2.01 5.42
C HIS A 245 2.17 -1.53 5.87
N ASN A 246 2.93 -2.39 6.55
CA ASN A 246 4.26 -2.03 7.03
C ASN A 246 5.25 -1.83 5.88
N PHE A 247 5.12 -2.55 4.77
CA PHE A 247 5.93 -2.32 3.57
C PHE A 247 5.78 -0.90 3.05
N ILE A 248 4.54 -0.42 2.88
CA ILE A 248 4.27 0.95 2.40
C ILE A 248 4.74 1.98 3.43
N VAL A 249 4.37 1.83 4.70
CA VAL A 249 4.82 2.74 5.78
C VAL A 249 6.34 2.83 5.83
N PHE A 250 7.03 1.69 5.86
CA PHE A 250 8.49 1.61 5.94
C PHE A 250 9.16 2.35 4.79
N TRP A 251 8.75 2.07 3.55
CA TRP A 251 9.38 2.66 2.37
C TRP A 251 9.02 4.13 2.19
N THR A 252 7.82 4.54 2.60
CA THR A 252 7.42 5.95 2.65
C THR A 252 8.32 6.72 3.61
N THR A 253 8.52 6.19 4.82
CA THR A 253 9.47 6.73 5.80
C THR A 253 10.92 6.72 5.30
N ASP A 254 11.32 5.75 4.47
CA ASP A 254 12.66 5.72 3.87
C ASP A 254 12.80 6.66 2.65
N GLY A 255 11.78 7.47 2.35
CA GLY A 255 11.81 8.53 1.34
C GLY A 255 11.30 8.12 -0.04
N CYS A 256 10.59 6.99 -0.15
CA CYS A 256 9.89 6.60 -1.37
C CYS A 256 8.66 7.47 -1.61
N SER A 257 8.33 7.69 -2.88
CA SER A 257 7.15 8.47 -3.26
C SER A 257 5.91 7.59 -3.18
N THR A 258 4.85 8.09 -2.53
CA THR A 258 3.52 7.47 -2.53
C THR A 258 2.47 8.39 -3.12
N ARG A 259 1.53 7.82 -3.88
CA ARG A 259 0.32 8.52 -4.36
C ARG A 259 -0.90 7.61 -4.20
N GLN A 260 -1.95 8.12 -3.57
CA GLN A 260 -3.23 7.43 -3.42
C GLN A 260 -4.22 7.87 -4.50
N PHE A 261 -4.99 6.92 -4.99
CA PHE A 261 -6.02 7.07 -6.02
C PHE A 261 -7.28 6.35 -5.58
N THR A 262 -8.44 7.00 -5.67
CA THR A 262 -9.72 6.40 -5.28
C THR A 262 -10.21 5.39 -6.31
N THR A 263 -9.79 5.50 -7.58
CA THR A 263 -10.16 4.53 -8.62
C THR A 263 -8.97 3.79 -9.21
N LYS A 264 -9.22 2.53 -9.63
CA LYS A 264 -8.23 1.71 -10.36
C LYS A 264 -7.84 2.37 -11.68
N ASN A 265 -8.76 3.07 -12.35
CA ASN A 265 -8.49 3.70 -13.64
C ASN A 265 -7.49 4.85 -13.52
N GLU A 266 -7.62 5.71 -12.50
CA GLU A 266 -6.67 6.82 -12.26
C GLU A 266 -5.30 6.26 -11.86
N ALA A 267 -5.27 5.33 -10.91
CA ALA A 267 -4.03 4.66 -10.50
C ALA A 267 -3.34 4.03 -11.72
N GLN A 268 -4.10 3.36 -12.55
CA GLN A 268 -3.59 2.73 -13.76
C GLN A 268 -3.05 3.75 -14.76
N GLY A 269 -3.64 4.93 -14.88
CA GLY A 269 -3.09 6.04 -15.68
C GLY A 269 -1.74 6.56 -15.17
N TYR A 270 -1.50 6.47 -13.86
CA TYR A 270 -0.30 6.99 -13.20
C TYR A 270 0.87 6.02 -13.13
N VAL A 271 0.60 4.73 -12.91
CA VAL A 271 1.65 3.71 -12.68
C VAL A 271 2.58 3.53 -13.88
N ARG A 272 3.81 3.15 -13.57
CA ARG A 272 4.90 2.84 -14.48
C ARG A 272 5.47 1.46 -14.16
N GLU A 273 6.18 0.87 -15.11
CA GLU A 273 6.95 -0.35 -14.83
C GLU A 273 7.92 -0.11 -13.67
N GLY A 274 7.96 -1.03 -12.71
CA GLY A 274 8.76 -0.90 -11.50
C GLY A 274 8.00 -0.34 -10.29
N ASP A 275 6.80 0.20 -10.47
CA ASP A 275 5.98 0.65 -9.35
C ASP A 275 5.37 -0.54 -8.59
N PHE A 276 5.10 -0.30 -7.31
CA PHE A 276 4.32 -1.19 -6.47
C PHE A 276 2.96 -0.55 -6.21
N VAL A 277 1.92 -1.37 -6.14
CA VAL A 277 0.55 -0.91 -5.86
C VAL A 277 0.03 -1.61 -4.62
N GLY A 278 -0.24 -0.82 -3.58
CA GLY A 278 -0.94 -1.24 -2.38
C GLY A 278 -2.45 -1.12 -2.53
N TYR A 279 -3.19 -2.12 -2.04
CA TYR A 279 -4.65 -2.12 -2.07
C TYR A 279 -5.17 -1.75 -0.68
N PHE A 280 -6.06 -0.76 -0.61
CA PHE A 280 -6.39 -0.07 0.64
C PHE A 280 -7.85 -0.26 1.04
N LYS A 281 -8.11 -0.38 2.34
CA LYS A 281 -9.43 -0.50 2.94
C LYS A 281 -9.76 0.74 3.78
N LYS A 282 -10.86 1.43 3.44
CA LYS A 282 -11.25 2.68 4.13
C LYS A 282 -11.68 2.51 5.58
N ASN A 283 -12.25 1.35 5.94
CA ASN A 283 -12.82 1.16 7.28
C ASN A 283 -11.72 1.04 8.35
N THR A 284 -10.60 0.37 8.05
CA THR A 284 -9.46 0.28 8.99
C THR A 284 -8.18 0.94 8.51
N PHE A 285 -8.18 1.63 7.36
CA PHE A 285 -6.96 2.24 6.78
C PHE A 285 -5.85 1.21 6.53
N GLN A 286 -6.23 -0.07 6.41
CA GLN A 286 -5.32 -1.18 6.19
C GLN A 286 -4.91 -1.22 4.72
N ILE A 287 -3.61 -1.42 4.48
CA ILE A 287 -3.12 -1.81 3.15
C ILE A 287 -2.95 -3.31 3.21
N THR A 288 -3.70 -4.03 2.39
CA THR A 288 -3.88 -5.48 2.58
C THR A 288 -3.07 -6.30 1.57
N HIS A 289 -2.84 -5.74 0.39
CA HIS A 289 -2.16 -6.42 -0.69
C HIS A 289 -1.12 -5.53 -1.34
N ILE A 290 -0.03 -6.12 -1.84
CA ILE A 290 1.00 -5.43 -2.63
C ILE A 290 1.17 -6.18 -3.94
N ALA A 291 1.11 -5.44 -5.05
CA ALA A 291 1.28 -5.96 -6.39
C ALA A 291 2.38 -5.19 -7.14
N TYR A 292 3.14 -5.87 -8.01
CA TYR A 292 4.23 -5.24 -8.77
C TYR A 292 3.81 -4.99 -10.22
N VAL A 293 4.04 -3.77 -10.72
CA VAL A 293 3.77 -3.40 -12.12
C VAL A 293 4.95 -3.84 -12.99
N SER A 294 4.83 -5.03 -13.58
CA SER A 294 5.89 -5.66 -14.38
C SER A 294 5.91 -5.23 -15.84
N LYS A 295 4.80 -4.68 -16.34
CA LYS A 295 4.68 -4.17 -17.71
C LYS A 295 3.64 -3.06 -17.81
N LYS A 296 3.86 -2.10 -18.70
CA LYS A 296 2.89 -1.06 -19.07
C LYS A 296 2.73 -1.02 -20.59
N SER A 297 1.50 -1.08 -21.09
CA SER A 297 1.21 -0.97 -22.54
C SER A 297 0.03 -0.03 -22.77
N GLY A 298 0.31 1.15 -23.34
CA GLY A 298 -0.69 2.22 -23.43
C GLY A 298 -1.20 2.58 -22.04
N ASN A 299 -2.53 2.67 -21.87
CA ASN A 299 -3.11 2.88 -20.55
C ASN A 299 -3.23 1.61 -19.70
N THR A 300 -2.86 0.42 -20.20
CA THR A 300 -3.04 -0.83 -19.43
C THR A 300 -1.79 -1.20 -18.64
N ALA A 301 -1.94 -1.34 -17.32
CA ALA A 301 -0.90 -1.87 -16.44
C ALA A 301 -1.03 -3.40 -16.32
N TYR A 302 0.09 -4.09 -16.21
CA TYR A 302 0.15 -5.53 -16.04
C TYR A 302 0.90 -5.83 -14.74
N ILE A 303 0.29 -6.68 -13.92
CA ILE A 303 0.70 -7.00 -12.57
C ILE A 303 1.34 -8.39 -12.52
N THR A 304 2.43 -8.48 -11.77
CA THR A 304 3.01 -9.76 -11.34
C THR A 304 2.97 -9.81 -9.81
N GLN A 305 2.43 -10.90 -9.25
CA GLN A 305 2.21 -11.02 -7.80
C GLN A 305 2.11 -12.49 -7.36
N HIS A 306 2.26 -12.73 -6.06
CA HIS A 306 1.81 -13.95 -5.38
C HIS A 306 0.40 -13.73 -4.76
N THR A 307 -0.15 -14.72 -4.07
CA THR A 307 -1.57 -14.93 -3.65
C THR A 307 -2.39 -15.77 -4.64
N THR A 308 -2.48 -15.37 -5.91
CA THR A 308 -3.12 -16.18 -6.98
C THR A 308 -2.18 -16.40 -8.16
N ASP A 309 -0.87 -16.30 -7.92
CA ASP A 309 0.24 -16.45 -8.86
C ASP A 309 -0.06 -15.86 -10.25
N ARG A 310 0.28 -14.59 -10.44
CA ARG A 310 0.00 -13.85 -11.68
C ARG A 310 1.29 -13.43 -12.34
N LYS A 311 1.41 -13.66 -13.65
CA LYS A 311 2.50 -13.14 -14.49
C LYS A 311 1.96 -12.17 -15.50
N ASP A 312 2.47 -10.95 -15.50
CA ASP A 312 2.11 -9.90 -16.47
C ASP A 312 0.60 -9.91 -16.77
N THR A 313 -0.23 -10.03 -15.73
CA THR A 313 -1.67 -10.14 -15.87
C THR A 313 -2.28 -8.75 -15.93
N SER A 314 -3.16 -8.51 -16.90
CA SER A 314 -3.82 -7.21 -17.05
C SER A 314 -4.50 -6.82 -15.74
N TRP A 315 -4.20 -5.63 -15.22
CA TRP A 315 -4.82 -5.18 -13.97
C TRP A 315 -6.35 -5.03 -14.12
N ASN A 316 -6.83 -4.77 -15.34
CA ASN A 316 -8.26 -4.73 -15.65
C ASN A 316 -8.98 -6.06 -15.43
N SER A 317 -8.28 -7.19 -15.55
CA SER A 317 -8.89 -8.51 -15.33
C SER A 317 -8.81 -8.98 -13.87
N ILE A 318 -8.27 -8.16 -12.97
CA ILE A 318 -8.19 -8.46 -11.54
C ILE A 318 -9.38 -7.76 -10.86
N ASN A 319 -10.19 -8.54 -10.14
CA ASN A 319 -11.25 -8.00 -9.30
C ASN A 319 -10.61 -7.20 -8.16
N THR A 320 -11.07 -5.97 -7.99
CA THR A 320 -10.59 -5.04 -6.96
C THR A 320 -11.75 -4.32 -6.27
N ASP A 321 -12.98 -4.82 -6.42
CA ASP A 321 -14.19 -4.12 -6.01
C ASP A 321 -14.35 -4.07 -4.49
N SER A 322 -13.62 -4.95 -3.78
CA SER A 322 -13.55 -4.95 -2.32
C SER A 322 -12.62 -3.87 -1.74
N TYR A 323 -11.84 -3.15 -2.56
CA TYR A 323 -10.88 -2.14 -2.11
C TYR A 323 -11.37 -0.73 -2.38
N SER A 324 -11.07 0.18 -1.47
CA SER A 324 -11.55 1.57 -1.50
C SER A 324 -10.62 2.48 -2.29
N SER A 325 -9.33 2.21 -2.27
CA SER A 325 -8.33 3.01 -2.98
C SER A 325 -7.07 2.21 -3.29
N PHE A 326 -6.17 2.82 -4.06
CA PHE A 326 -4.92 2.23 -4.53
C PHE A 326 -3.75 3.17 -4.25
N ILE A 327 -2.73 2.66 -3.57
CA ILE A 327 -1.53 3.42 -3.23
C ILE A 327 -0.39 2.99 -4.15
N VAL A 328 0.05 3.89 -5.00
CA VAL A 328 1.23 3.69 -5.85
C VAL A 328 2.47 4.09 -5.06
N LEU A 329 3.34 3.12 -4.78
CA LEU A 329 4.67 3.33 -4.21
C LEU A 329 5.74 3.26 -5.30
N ARG A 330 6.61 4.27 -5.33
CA ARG A 330 7.71 4.39 -6.28
C ARG A 330 9.03 4.67 -5.57
N PHE A 331 10.01 3.84 -5.90
CA PHE A 331 11.37 3.85 -5.40
C PHE A 331 12.29 4.92 -5.99
#